data_AF-A0A527CUN0-F1
#
_entry.id   AF-A0A527CUN0-F1
#
_cell.length_a   1.000
_cell.length_b   1.000
_cell.length_c   1.000
_cell.angle_alpha   90.00
_cell.angle_beta   90.00
_cell.angle_gamma   90.00
#
_symmetry.space_group_name_H-M   'P 1'
#
loop_
_entity.id
_entity.type
_entity.pdbx_description
1 polymer ?
#
loop_
_entity_poly.entity_id
_entity_poly.type
_entity_poly.pdbx_seq_one_letter_code
_entity_poly.pdbx_strand_id
1 'polypeptide(L)'
;ATVPTAYELSVLYADRTWVWKNGAAYFAKGNRRLEAWTSGQDTASFAEGRWLVTEGGKMCMELAWRSKGYTGKQNRTCYSHRIQGGNIEKRKDPDGEWYGFKRSPED
;
A
#
# COMPACT_ATOMS: atom_id res chain seq x y z
N ALA A 1 15.91 -6.24 14.35
CA ALA A 1 14.54 -5.85 13.96
C ALA A 1 13.76 -7.13 13.66
N THR A 2 12.52 -7.22 14.10
CA THR A 2 11.66 -8.40 13.88
C THR A 2 10.78 -8.18 12.65
N VAL A 3 10.47 -9.22 11.90
CA VAL A 3 9.57 -9.13 10.74
C VAL A 3 8.14 -9.41 11.22
N PRO A 4 7.15 -8.52 10.94
CA PRO A 4 5.77 -8.80 11.28
C PRO A 4 5.24 -9.97 10.45
N THR A 5 4.39 -10.78 11.06
CA THR A 5 3.68 -11.87 10.39
C THR A 5 2.69 -11.35 9.35
N ALA A 6 2.30 -12.21 8.41
CA ALA A 6 1.24 -11.91 7.45
C ALA A 6 -0.08 -11.52 8.16
N TYR A 7 -0.38 -12.14 9.31
CA TYR A 7 -1.58 -11.82 10.09
C TYR A 7 -1.51 -10.41 10.67
N GLU A 8 -0.41 -10.03 11.33
CA GLU A 8 -0.24 -8.68 11.89
C GLU A 8 -0.33 -7.61 10.79
N LEU A 9 0.30 -7.86 9.63
CA LEU A 9 0.15 -6.96 8.48
C LEU A 9 -1.29 -6.91 7.95
N SER A 10 -2.01 -8.03 7.95
CA SER A 10 -3.41 -8.02 7.54
C SER A 10 -4.26 -7.13 8.45
N VAL A 11 -4.04 -7.18 9.77
CA VAL A 11 -4.74 -6.33 10.75
C VAL A 11 -4.34 -4.86 10.58
N LEU A 12 -3.08 -4.59 10.24
CA LEU A 12 -2.55 -3.24 10.07
C LEU A 12 -3.19 -2.50 8.87
N TYR A 13 -3.49 -3.21 7.79
CA TYR A 13 -4.00 -2.63 6.54
C TYR A 13 -5.50 -2.83 6.31
N ALA A 14 -6.09 -3.94 6.76
CA ALA A 14 -7.46 -4.29 6.40
C ALA A 14 -8.47 -3.26 6.92
N ASP A 15 -9.47 -2.98 6.07
CA ASP A 15 -10.59 -2.08 6.34
C ASP A 15 -10.14 -0.63 6.63
N ARG A 16 -9.06 -0.20 5.99
CA ARG A 16 -8.45 1.12 6.20
C ARG A 16 -8.06 1.78 4.89
N THR A 17 -8.03 3.10 4.91
CA THR A 17 -7.53 3.93 3.83
C THR A 17 -6.13 4.42 4.17
N TRP A 18 -5.20 4.25 3.23
CA TRP A 18 -3.86 4.84 3.28
C TRP A 18 -3.85 6.09 2.42
N VAL A 19 -3.51 7.24 3.02
CA VAL A 19 -3.50 8.55 2.36
C VAL A 19 -2.06 9.04 2.18
N TRP A 20 -1.79 9.65 1.03
CA TRP A 20 -0.56 10.39 0.75
C TRP A 20 -0.89 11.75 0.10
N LYS A 21 0.13 12.58 -0.17
CA LYS A 21 -0.03 13.98 -0.59
C LYS A 21 -1.06 14.25 -1.69
N ASN A 22 -1.19 13.33 -2.65
CA ASN A 22 -2.04 13.52 -3.83
C ASN A 22 -2.84 12.25 -4.17
N GLY A 23 -3.21 11.46 -3.18
CA GLY A 23 -3.99 10.26 -3.42
C GLY A 23 -4.25 9.43 -2.17
N ALA A 24 -5.02 8.37 -2.36
CA ALA A 24 -5.30 7.41 -1.31
C ALA A 24 -5.58 6.02 -1.88
N ALA A 25 -5.48 5.01 -1.03
CA ALA A 25 -5.81 3.62 -1.36
C ALA A 25 -6.59 2.97 -0.22
N TYR A 26 -7.74 2.39 -0.53
CA TYR A 26 -8.57 1.65 0.41
C TYR A 26 -8.34 0.13 0.31
N PHE A 27 -7.98 -0.48 1.44
CA PHE A 27 -7.61 -1.88 1.55
C PHE A 27 -8.77 -2.69 2.13
N ALA A 28 -9.63 -3.26 1.28
CA ALA A 28 -10.79 -4.02 1.75
C ALA A 28 -10.35 -5.30 2.50
N LYS A 29 -11.00 -5.61 3.63
CA LYS A 29 -10.71 -6.79 4.44
C LYS A 29 -11.09 -8.11 3.77
N GLY A 30 -12.28 -8.16 3.15
CA GLY A 30 -12.92 -9.39 2.65
C GLY A 30 -12.16 -10.03 1.49
N ASN A 31 -12.57 -9.72 0.25
CA ASN A 31 -11.97 -10.26 -0.97
C ASN A 31 -10.57 -9.69 -1.31
N ARG A 32 -9.94 -8.98 -0.37
CA ARG A 32 -8.68 -8.26 -0.54
C ARG A 32 -8.68 -7.30 -1.74
N ARG A 33 -9.83 -6.73 -2.10
CA ARG A 33 -9.91 -5.67 -3.10
C ARG A 33 -9.10 -4.45 -2.64
N LEU A 34 -8.42 -3.84 -3.59
CA LEU A 34 -7.71 -2.59 -3.41
C LEU A 34 -8.25 -1.60 -4.44
N GLU A 35 -8.65 -0.43 -3.97
CA GLU A 35 -9.08 0.70 -4.79
C GLU A 35 -8.16 1.88 -4.46
N ALA A 36 -7.59 2.51 -5.48
CA ALA A 36 -6.67 3.62 -5.29
C ALA A 36 -7.00 4.76 -6.25
N TRP A 37 -6.75 5.99 -5.82
CA TRP A 37 -6.95 7.17 -6.64
C TRP A 37 -5.86 8.19 -6.41
N THR A 38 -5.57 8.96 -7.45
CA THR A 38 -4.72 10.14 -7.38
C THR A 38 -5.54 11.38 -7.75
N SER A 39 -5.21 12.50 -7.12
CA SER A 39 -5.74 13.82 -7.45
C SER A 39 -4.66 14.64 -8.13
N GLY A 40 -5.03 15.36 -9.18
CA GLY A 40 -4.18 16.32 -9.87
C GLY A 40 -4.85 16.78 -11.15
N GLN A 41 -4.66 18.04 -11.51
CA GLN A 41 -5.15 18.55 -12.79
C GLN A 41 -4.50 17.72 -13.91
N ASP A 42 -5.34 17.11 -14.76
CA ASP A 42 -4.96 16.22 -15.87
C ASP A 42 -4.22 14.92 -15.53
N THR A 43 -3.94 14.65 -14.25
CA THR A 43 -3.25 13.44 -13.77
C THR A 43 -4.10 12.57 -12.84
N ALA A 44 -5.36 12.98 -12.62
CA ALA A 44 -6.34 12.20 -11.88
C ALA A 44 -6.47 10.81 -12.50
N SER A 45 -6.21 9.81 -11.67
CA SER A 45 -6.20 8.41 -12.08
C SER A 45 -6.87 7.58 -11.01
N PHE A 46 -7.49 6.48 -11.40
CA PHE A 46 -8.08 5.49 -10.51
C PHE A 46 -7.50 4.12 -10.83
N ALA A 47 -7.36 3.26 -9.83
CA ALA A 47 -6.89 1.92 -10.01
C ALA A 47 -7.67 0.95 -9.15
N GLU A 48 -7.88 -0.23 -9.71
CA GLU A 48 -8.45 -1.36 -9.00
C GLU A 48 -7.51 -2.54 -9.06
N GLY A 49 -7.64 -3.39 -8.06
CA GLY A 49 -7.04 -4.71 -8.06
C GLY A 49 -7.11 -5.33 -6.68
N ARG A 50 -5.98 -5.85 -6.22
CA ARG A 50 -5.90 -6.59 -4.96
C ARG A 50 -4.68 -6.22 -4.16
N TRP A 51 -4.74 -6.51 -2.88
CA TRP A 51 -3.58 -6.45 -2.00
C TRP A 51 -3.33 -7.81 -1.37
N LEU A 52 -2.07 -8.10 -1.09
CA LEU A 52 -1.66 -9.34 -0.44
C LEU A 52 -0.58 -9.07 0.59
N VAL A 53 -0.52 -9.93 1.58
CA VAL A 53 0.50 -9.92 2.63
C VAL A 53 1.24 -11.25 2.60
N THR A 54 2.55 -11.22 2.82
CA THR A 54 3.39 -12.43 2.80
C THR A 54 3.95 -12.71 4.19
N GLU A 55 4.37 -13.96 4.43
CA GLU A 55 5.03 -14.37 5.68
C GLU A 55 6.34 -13.61 5.95
N GLY A 56 7.00 -13.13 4.89
CA GLY A 56 8.20 -12.30 4.97
C GLY A 56 7.95 -10.82 5.29
N GLY A 57 6.80 -10.47 5.85
CA GLY A 57 6.47 -9.10 6.24
C GLY A 57 6.31 -8.13 5.07
N LYS A 58 5.90 -8.61 3.90
CA LYS A 58 5.63 -7.74 2.74
C LYS A 58 4.13 -7.49 2.58
N MET A 59 3.77 -6.26 2.26
CA MET A 59 2.46 -5.90 1.72
C MET A 59 2.66 -5.52 0.26
N CYS A 60 1.98 -6.21 -0.67
CA CYS A 60 2.03 -5.90 -2.08
C CYS A 60 0.66 -5.45 -2.59
N MET A 61 0.67 -4.39 -3.38
CA MET A 61 -0.47 -3.85 -4.12
C MET A 61 -0.34 -4.28 -5.57
N GLU A 62 -1.39 -4.87 -6.12
CA GLU A 62 -1.52 -5.19 -7.53
C GLU A 62 -2.63 -4.33 -8.11
N LEU A 63 -2.24 -3.33 -8.90
CA LEU A 63 -3.16 -2.30 -9.36
C LEU A 63 -3.05 -2.09 -10.87
N ALA A 64 -4.19 -1.99 -11.54
CA ALA A 64 -4.27 -1.56 -12.92
C ALA A 64 -4.79 -0.11 -12.97
N TRP A 65 -3.89 0.84 -13.21
CA TRP A 65 -4.20 2.27 -13.27
C TRP A 65 -4.94 2.65 -14.55
N ARG A 66 -5.94 3.52 -14.42
CA ARG A 66 -6.79 4.06 -15.48
C ARG A 66 -6.86 5.57 -15.35
N SER A 67 -6.76 6.26 -16.47
CA SER A 67 -7.00 7.71 -16.56
C SER A 67 -7.54 8.06 -17.95
N LYS A 68 -7.81 9.34 -18.20
CA LYS A 68 -8.31 9.79 -19.51
C LYS A 68 -7.30 9.44 -20.61
N GLY A 69 -7.67 8.51 -21.49
CA GLY A 69 -6.82 8.06 -22.59
C GLY A 69 -5.73 7.04 -22.22
N TYR A 70 -5.68 6.57 -20.96
CA TYR A 70 -4.72 5.56 -20.53
C TYR A 70 -5.41 4.39 -19.82
N THR A 71 -5.09 3.19 -20.30
CA THR A 71 -5.39 1.93 -19.63
C THR A 71 -4.08 1.22 -19.37
N GLY A 72 -3.66 1.25 -18.10
CA GLY A 72 -2.46 0.58 -17.65
C GLY A 72 -2.67 -0.92 -17.50
N LYS A 73 -1.55 -1.65 -17.58
CA LYS A 73 -1.48 -3.05 -17.16
C LYS A 73 -1.43 -3.12 -15.63
N GLN A 74 -1.76 -4.29 -15.10
CA GLN A 74 -1.60 -4.58 -13.67
C GLN A 74 -0.11 -4.49 -13.30
N ASN A 75 0.20 -3.62 -12.33
CA ASN A 75 1.54 -3.42 -11.80
C ASN A 75 1.56 -3.79 -10.32
N ARG A 76 2.62 -4.47 -9.90
CA ARG A 76 2.83 -4.86 -8.50
C ARG A 76 3.80 -3.89 -7.82
N THR A 77 3.38 -3.29 -6.71
CA THR A 77 4.25 -2.49 -5.83
C THR A 77 4.27 -3.14 -4.45
N CYS A 78 5.44 -3.43 -3.90
CA CYS A 78 5.58 -4.06 -2.59
C CYS A 78 6.25 -3.14 -1.58
N TYR A 79 5.89 -3.33 -0.31
CA TYR A 79 6.50 -2.68 0.84
C TYR A 79 6.91 -3.73 1.87
N SER A 80 8.19 -3.77 2.20
CA SER A 80 8.71 -4.59 3.31
C SER A 80 8.48 -3.87 4.64
N HIS A 81 8.22 -4.64 5.71
CA HIS A 81 8.00 -4.13 7.06
C HIS A 81 8.98 -4.75 8.06
N ARG A 82 9.33 -3.98 9.08
CA ARG A 82 10.10 -4.46 10.24
C ARG A 82 9.65 -3.75 11.51
N ILE A 83 9.87 -4.39 12.65
CA ILE A 83 9.68 -3.84 13.99
C ILE A 83 11.06 -3.53 14.55
N GLN A 84 11.35 -2.25 14.77
CA GLN A 84 12.63 -1.77 15.28
C GLN A 84 12.39 -0.83 16.46
N GLY A 85 12.94 -1.19 17.63
CA GLY A 85 12.75 -0.39 18.86
C GLY A 85 11.28 -0.21 19.25
N GLY A 86 10.41 -1.18 18.94
CA GLY A 86 8.96 -1.10 19.18
C GLY A 86 8.16 -0.39 18.09
N ASN A 87 8.83 0.28 17.14
CA ASN A 87 8.17 0.99 16.05
C ASN A 87 8.06 0.10 14.81
N ILE A 88 6.92 0.16 14.13
CA ILE A 88 6.76 -0.44 12.81
C ILE A 88 7.36 0.51 11.78
N GLU A 89 8.30 0.01 11.01
CA GLU A 89 8.87 0.70 9.86
C GLU A 89 8.49 -0.03 8.59
N LYS A 90 8.36 0.72 7.49
CA LYS A 90 8.20 0.17 6.15
C LYS A 90 9.19 0.80 5.20
N ARG A 91 9.45 0.10 4.10
CA ARG A 91 10.16 0.65 2.94
C ARG A 91 9.52 0.18 1.65
N LYS A 92 9.69 0.93 0.58
CA LYS A 92 9.29 0.49 -0.77
C LYS A 92 10.34 -0.49 -1.31
N ASP A 93 9.92 -1.62 -1.85
CA ASP A 93 10.84 -2.57 -2.47
C ASP A 93 11.24 -2.13 -3.90
N PRO A 94 12.46 -2.50 -4.37
CA PRO A 94 13.48 -3.28 -3.66
C PRO A 94 14.43 -2.46 -2.77
N ASP A 95 14.54 -1.16 -3.00
CA ASP A 95 15.68 -0.32 -2.61
C ASP A 95 15.29 0.96 -1.87
N GLY A 96 14.03 1.11 -1.46
CA GLY A 96 13.58 2.25 -0.67
C GLY A 96 14.20 2.28 0.72
N GLU A 97 14.33 3.48 1.27
CA GLU A 97 14.74 3.71 2.65
C GLU A 97 13.66 3.26 3.64
N TRP A 98 14.09 2.90 4.85
CA TRP A 98 13.18 2.59 5.95
C TRP A 98 12.63 3.88 6.57
N TYR A 99 11.32 3.93 6.77
CA TYR A 99 10.65 5.03 7.43
C TYR A 99 9.52 4.50 8.33
N GLY A 100 9.15 5.29 9.33
CA GLY A 100 8.07 4.96 10.25
C GLY A 100 6.77 4.69 9.49
N PHE A 101 6.05 3.65 9.89
CA PHE A 101 4.76 3.32 9.32
C PHE A 101 3.74 4.43 9.62
N LYS A 102 3.26 5.09 8.55
CA LYS A 102 2.20 6.09 8.60
C LYS A 102 1.10 5.75 7.61
N ARG A 103 -0.16 5.92 8.02
CA ARG A 103 -1.37 5.77 7.18
C ARG A 103 -1.87 7.10 6.62
N SER A 104 -1.38 8.21 7.15
CA SER A 104 -1.63 9.53 6.59
C SER A 104 -0.40 10.41 6.83
N PRO A 105 -0.26 11.55 6.14
CA PRO A 105 0.77 12.53 6.47
C PRO A 105 0.67 13.09 7.89
N GLU A 106 -0.52 13.02 8.51
CA GLU A 106 -0.84 13.58 9.83
C GLU A 106 -0.57 12.59 10.98
N ASP A 107 -0.34 11.30 10.68
CA ASP A 107 0.12 10.29 11.64
C ASP A 107 1.55 10.58 12.11
#